data_AF-A0A0G1QDQ5-F1
#
_entry.id   AF-A0A0G1QDQ5-F1
#
_cell.length_a   1.000
_cell.length_b   1.000
_cell.length_c   1.000
_cell.angle_alpha   90.00
_cell.angle_beta   90.00
_cell.angle_gamma   90.00
#
_symmetry.space_group_name_H-M   'P 1'
#
loop_
_entity.id
_entity.type
_entity.pdbx_description
1 polymer ?
#
loop_
_entity_poly.entity_id
_entity_poly.type
_entity_poly.pdbx_seq_one_letter_code
_entity_poly.pdbx_strand_id
1 'polypeptide(L)'
;MRTYSTPLPNLFYIPNDHYLNDDPNWREGTWAQPYPDMWGLQKIQAVEAWNVFDANENGIFDEGENNPGEGVVVAVIDTGVDYNHPDLADNIWVNSAELDGTPDNDDDSNGYVDDIRGWDIVGPSYTSPVSDNDPMDDNGHGTHCAGTIAAVGNNTIGMIGVAPGSEIMVLKGLDSQGINYDIDIAECIIYAVDK
;
A
#
# COMPACT_ATOMS: atom_id res chain seq x y z
N MET A 1 -5.64 -8.80 33.68
CA MET A 1 -4.40 -8.29 33.08
C MET A 1 -3.39 -9.44 33.12
N ARG A 2 -3.29 -10.21 32.04
CA ARG A 2 -2.34 -11.34 31.99
C ARG A 2 -0.97 -10.77 31.65
N THR A 3 0.00 -10.98 32.52
CA THR A 3 1.42 -10.65 32.31
C THR A 3 2.08 -11.85 31.64
N TYR A 4 2.56 -11.70 30.41
CA TYR A 4 3.36 -12.71 29.73
C TYR A 4 4.82 -12.59 30.22
N SER A 5 5.33 -13.65 30.85
CA SER A 5 6.66 -13.74 31.47
C SER A 5 7.59 -14.70 30.74
N THR A 6 7.43 -14.83 29.42
CA THR A 6 8.34 -15.60 28.55
C THR A 6 8.92 -14.66 27.50
N PRO A 7 10.19 -14.82 27.08
CA PRO A 7 10.81 -13.92 26.12
C PRO A 7 10.01 -14.00 24.82
N LEU A 8 9.66 -12.85 24.24
CA LEU A 8 9.03 -12.79 22.92
C LEU A 8 9.91 -13.56 21.92
N PRO A 9 9.50 -14.73 21.41
CA PRO A 9 10.29 -15.43 20.42
C PRO A 9 10.01 -14.81 19.04
N ASN A 10 11.10 -14.44 18.37
CA ASN A 10 11.28 -14.18 16.95
C ASN A 10 10.51 -12.98 16.33
N LEU A 11 11.32 -11.97 16.01
CA LEU A 11 11.01 -10.58 15.67
C LEU A 11 10.86 -10.36 14.15
N PHE A 12 10.06 -11.16 13.45
CA PHE A 12 10.00 -11.10 11.97
C PHE A 12 9.05 -10.04 11.39
N TYR A 13 8.36 -9.26 12.23
CA TYR A 13 7.58 -8.10 11.79
C TYR A 13 7.76 -6.92 12.74
N ILE A 14 8.99 -6.62 13.13
CA ILE A 14 9.24 -5.32 13.76
C ILE A 14 9.14 -4.28 12.63
N PRO A 15 8.29 -3.27 12.76
CA PRO A 15 8.28 -2.17 11.80
C PRO A 15 9.57 -1.39 11.93
N ASN A 16 10.09 -0.99 10.77
CA ASN A 16 11.40 -0.38 10.56
C ASN A 16 11.93 0.41 11.76
N ASP A 17 12.87 -0.20 12.49
CA ASP A 17 13.88 0.58 13.20
C ASP A 17 15.12 -0.28 13.47
N HIS A 18 16.15 -0.08 12.65
CA HIS A 18 17.48 -0.64 12.92
C HIS A 18 18.26 0.20 13.97
N TYR A 19 17.63 1.18 14.63
CA TYR A 19 18.23 2.13 15.55
C TYR A 19 17.41 2.37 16.83
N LEU A 20 17.16 1.30 17.58
CA LEU A 20 17.17 1.44 19.03
C LEU A 20 18.60 1.76 19.49
N ASN A 21 18.81 3.06 19.75
CA ASN A 21 19.95 3.75 20.37
C ASN A 21 21.00 4.33 19.40
N ASP A 22 21.02 5.67 19.24
CA ASP A 22 22.18 6.52 19.62
C ASP A 22 22.21 7.98 19.08
N ASP A 23 21.16 8.58 18.48
CA ASP A 23 21.24 10.00 18.03
C ASP A 23 20.21 10.95 18.71
N PRO A 24 20.68 11.92 19.53
CA PRO A 24 19.81 12.88 20.21
C PRO A 24 19.32 14.06 19.34
N ASN A 25 19.60 14.12 18.03
CA ASN A 25 19.37 15.33 17.23
C ASN A 25 18.27 15.29 16.15
N TRP A 26 17.57 14.18 15.90
CA TRP A 26 16.68 14.12 14.74
C TRP A 26 15.19 14.22 15.11
N ARG A 27 14.59 15.35 14.74
CA ARG A 27 13.17 15.71 14.88
C ARG A 27 12.55 15.99 13.52
N GLU A 28 11.28 15.60 13.40
CA GLU A 28 10.18 16.19 12.62
C GLU A 28 10.00 15.84 11.13
N GLY A 29 8.91 15.10 10.84
CA GLY A 29 8.18 15.17 9.56
C GLY A 29 7.74 13.83 8.97
N THR A 30 6.77 13.12 9.58
CA THR A 30 5.93 11.99 9.07
C THR A 30 6.58 10.80 8.37
N TRP A 31 7.85 10.85 7.99
CA TRP A 31 8.60 9.88 7.21
C TRP A 31 9.91 9.63 7.96
N ALA A 32 10.30 8.35 8.12
CA ALA A 32 11.26 7.88 9.14
C ALA A 32 10.75 7.96 10.59
N GLN A 33 9.44 7.79 10.78
CA GLN A 33 8.86 7.61 12.11
C GLN A 33 9.23 6.20 12.61
N PRO A 34 9.92 6.07 13.76
CA PRO A 34 10.19 4.76 14.34
C PRO A 34 8.87 4.08 14.71
N TYR A 35 8.84 2.75 14.80
CA TYR A 35 7.63 2.00 15.15
C TYR A 35 6.83 2.54 16.37
N PRO A 36 7.46 3.07 17.44
CA PRO A 36 6.74 3.72 18.54
C PRO A 36 5.79 4.86 18.13
N ASP A 37 6.07 5.55 17.02
CA ASP A 37 5.25 6.65 16.51
C ASP A 37 4.07 6.13 15.66
N MET A 38 4.13 4.89 15.18
CA MET A 38 3.01 4.17 14.57
C MET A 38 2.05 3.63 15.63
N TRP A 39 1.56 4.52 16.49
CA TRP A 39 0.75 4.18 17.67
C TRP A 39 -0.50 3.36 17.32
N GLY A 40 -1.06 3.55 16.12
CA GLY A 40 -2.23 2.81 15.64
C GLY A 40 -1.97 1.30 15.57
N LEU A 41 -0.83 0.90 15.00
CA LEU A 41 -0.42 -0.50 14.92
C LEU A 41 -0.26 -1.15 16.29
N GLN A 42 0.29 -0.40 17.25
CA GLN A 42 0.41 -0.87 18.63
C GLN A 42 -0.96 -1.03 19.31
N LYS A 43 -1.91 -0.12 19.04
CA LYS A 43 -3.26 -0.20 19.61
C LYS A 43 -4.05 -1.39 19.09
N ILE A 44 -3.88 -1.74 17.82
CA ILE A 44 -4.55 -2.89 17.21
C ILE A 44 -3.78 -4.20 17.41
N GLN A 45 -2.63 -4.18 18.10
CA GLN A 45 -1.80 -5.36 18.34
C GLN A 45 -1.37 -6.03 17.02
N ALA A 46 -0.93 -5.19 16.07
CA ALA A 46 -0.60 -5.62 14.71
C ALA A 46 0.50 -6.69 14.69
N VAL A 47 1.56 -6.52 15.50
CA VAL A 47 2.65 -7.50 15.61
C VAL A 47 2.15 -8.85 16.09
N GLU A 48 1.28 -8.87 17.10
CA GLU A 48 0.68 -10.12 17.57
C GLU A 48 -0.19 -10.78 16.49
N ALA A 49 -0.87 -9.99 15.66
CA ALA A 49 -1.66 -10.50 14.54
C ALA A 49 -0.77 -11.05 13.41
N TRP A 50 0.29 -10.33 13.01
CA TRP A 50 1.22 -10.76 11.96
C TRP A 50 1.95 -12.05 12.31
N ASN A 51 2.33 -12.23 13.57
CA ASN A 51 2.93 -13.47 14.07
C ASN A 51 2.00 -14.70 13.94
N VAL A 52 0.69 -14.52 13.72
CA VAL A 52 -0.23 -15.63 13.43
C VAL A 52 -0.12 -16.07 11.97
N PHE A 53 0.13 -15.14 11.04
CA PHE A 53 0.24 -15.43 9.60
C PHE A 53 1.57 -16.10 9.25
N ASP A 54 2.63 -15.78 9.97
CA ASP A 54 3.98 -16.33 9.79
C ASP A 54 4.17 -17.75 10.33
N ALA A 55 3.14 -18.37 10.88
CA ALA A 55 3.21 -19.76 11.31
C ALA A 55 2.57 -20.66 10.24
N ASN A 56 3.32 -21.61 9.70
CA ASN A 56 2.77 -22.62 8.80
C ASN A 56 1.71 -23.50 9.49
N GLU A 57 1.07 -24.42 8.75
CA GLU A 57 -0.01 -25.30 9.24
C GLU A 57 0.32 -26.09 10.53
N ASN A 58 1.61 -26.24 10.85
CA ASN A 58 2.10 -26.95 12.03
C ASN A 58 2.50 -26.00 13.18
N GLY A 59 2.23 -24.70 13.05
CA GLY A 59 2.61 -23.67 14.01
C GLY A 59 4.12 -23.41 14.06
N ILE A 60 4.85 -23.78 13.00
CA ILE A 60 6.28 -23.50 12.85
C ILE A 60 6.40 -22.18 12.10
N PHE A 61 7.18 -21.25 12.65
CA PHE A 61 7.46 -19.98 11.99
C PHE A 61 8.18 -20.21 10.67
N ASP A 62 7.68 -19.57 9.61
CA ASP A 62 8.07 -19.81 8.21
C ASP A 62 8.94 -18.69 7.65
N GLU A 63 9.66 -17.97 8.53
CA GLU A 63 10.63 -16.93 8.18
C GLU A 63 10.08 -15.82 7.24
N GLY A 64 8.79 -15.51 7.32
CA GLY A 64 8.16 -14.47 6.51
C GLY A 64 7.72 -14.92 5.11
N GLU A 65 7.59 -16.24 4.86
CA GLU A 65 7.03 -16.77 3.61
C GLU A 65 5.52 -16.50 3.45
N ASN A 66 4.82 -16.08 4.51
CA ASN A 66 3.40 -15.72 4.46
C ASN A 66 3.20 -14.29 4.97
N ASN A 67 3.23 -13.31 4.06
CA ASN A 67 3.06 -11.92 4.46
C ASN A 67 1.59 -11.61 4.77
N PRO A 68 1.28 -10.88 5.87
CA PRO A 68 -0.09 -10.51 6.15
C PRO A 68 -0.70 -9.70 5.00
N GLY A 69 -1.77 -10.23 4.41
CA GLY A 69 -2.43 -9.64 3.23
C GLY A 69 -1.99 -10.20 1.89
N GLU A 70 -1.04 -11.14 1.85
CA GLU A 70 -0.60 -11.76 0.61
C GLU A 70 -1.75 -12.38 -0.20
N GLY A 71 -1.74 -12.12 -1.51
CA GLY A 71 -2.81 -12.51 -2.43
C GLY A 71 -4.10 -11.70 -2.31
N VAL A 72 -4.12 -10.65 -1.48
CA VAL A 72 -5.24 -9.70 -1.39
C VAL A 72 -4.89 -8.43 -2.17
N VAL A 73 -5.74 -8.08 -3.13
CA VAL A 73 -5.69 -6.80 -3.82
C VAL A 73 -6.63 -5.81 -3.11
N VAL A 74 -6.16 -4.60 -2.86
CA VAL A 74 -6.93 -3.50 -2.27
C VAL A 74 -6.94 -2.34 -3.25
N ALA A 75 -8.12 -2.02 -3.78
CA ALA A 75 -8.31 -0.83 -4.60
C ALA A 75 -8.29 0.43 -3.73
N VAL A 76 -7.37 1.34 -4.02
CA VAL A 76 -7.28 2.67 -3.40
C VAL A 76 -7.85 3.69 -4.37
N ILE A 77 -9.10 4.08 -4.10
CA ILE A 77 -9.81 5.14 -4.83
C ILE A 77 -9.54 6.47 -4.13
N ASP A 78 -8.55 7.20 -4.61
CA ASP A 78 -8.04 8.40 -3.94
C ASP A 78 -7.42 9.38 -4.97
N THR A 79 -6.45 10.21 -4.56
CA THR A 79 -5.73 11.17 -5.42
C THR A 79 -4.66 10.52 -6.32
N GLY A 80 -4.66 9.20 -6.44
CA GLY A 80 -3.56 8.41 -7.02
C GLY A 80 -2.60 7.89 -5.95
N VAL A 81 -1.56 7.19 -6.36
CA VAL A 81 -0.48 6.71 -5.49
C VAL A 81 0.86 6.96 -6.18
N ASP A 82 1.87 7.42 -5.44
CA ASP A 82 3.26 7.36 -5.89
C ASP A 82 3.71 5.90 -5.92
N TYR A 83 3.39 5.23 -7.02
CA TYR A 83 3.73 3.84 -7.28
C TYR A 83 5.24 3.62 -7.49
N ASN A 84 6.06 4.69 -7.53
CA ASN A 84 7.52 4.59 -7.53
C ASN A 84 8.12 4.75 -6.12
N HIS A 85 7.30 4.99 -5.10
CA HIS A 85 7.78 5.21 -3.74
C HIS A 85 8.50 3.95 -3.22
N PRO A 86 9.74 4.05 -2.72
CA PRO A 86 10.57 2.87 -2.41
C PRO A 86 10.01 1.98 -1.29
N ASP A 87 9.09 2.50 -0.49
CA ASP A 87 8.39 1.78 0.59
C ASP A 87 7.00 1.26 0.19
N LEU A 88 6.63 1.37 -1.09
CA LEU A 88 5.33 0.96 -1.62
C LEU A 88 5.41 0.25 -2.97
N ALA A 89 6.43 0.53 -3.78
CA ALA A 89 6.54 0.08 -5.17
C ALA A 89 6.42 -1.45 -5.31
N ASP A 90 6.98 -2.22 -4.38
CA ASP A 90 6.92 -3.69 -4.40
C ASP A 90 5.50 -4.24 -4.12
N ASN A 91 4.61 -3.43 -3.55
CA ASN A 91 3.23 -3.77 -3.22
C ASN A 91 2.22 -3.06 -4.13
N ILE A 92 2.64 -2.51 -5.27
CA ILE A 92 1.70 -1.99 -6.27
C ILE A 92 1.16 -3.16 -7.09
N TRP A 93 -0.17 -3.24 -7.21
CA TRP A 93 -0.82 -4.23 -8.04
C TRP A 93 -0.42 -4.02 -9.51
N VAL A 94 -0.26 -5.15 -10.22
CA VAL A 94 0.13 -5.15 -11.62
C VAL A 94 -0.93 -5.87 -12.46
N ASN A 95 -1.50 -5.17 -13.43
CA ASN A 95 -2.22 -5.78 -14.52
C ASN A 95 -1.24 -6.53 -15.43
N SER A 96 -1.14 -7.85 -15.22
CA SER A 96 -0.19 -8.70 -15.96
C SER A 96 -0.49 -8.76 -17.47
N ALA A 97 -1.74 -8.53 -17.88
CA ALA A 97 -2.09 -8.53 -19.30
C ALA A 97 -1.48 -7.34 -20.04
N GLU A 98 -1.47 -6.16 -19.41
CA GLU A 98 -0.86 -4.96 -19.97
C GLU A 98 0.66 -4.91 -19.76
N LEU A 99 1.17 -5.42 -18.63
CA LEU A 99 2.62 -5.42 -18.37
C LEU A 99 3.38 -6.22 -19.44
N ASP A 100 2.86 -7.39 -19.82
CA ASP A 100 3.42 -8.26 -20.87
C ASP A 100 2.83 -7.96 -22.27
N GLY A 101 2.06 -6.87 -22.36
CA GLY A 101 1.29 -6.46 -23.53
C GLY A 101 2.09 -5.73 -24.61
N THR A 102 1.36 -5.15 -25.56
CA THR A 102 1.88 -4.29 -26.61
C THR A 102 1.66 -2.82 -26.25
N PRO A 103 2.69 -1.97 -26.29
CA PRO A 103 2.53 -0.55 -25.98
C PRO A 103 1.45 0.13 -26.83
N ASP A 104 0.68 1.01 -26.21
CA ASP A 104 -0.47 1.73 -26.77
C ASP A 104 -1.62 0.81 -27.21
N ASN A 105 -1.72 -0.39 -26.64
CA ASN A 105 -2.84 -1.33 -26.85
C ASN A 105 -3.61 -1.58 -25.55
N ASP A 106 -4.86 -1.97 -25.68
CA ASP A 106 -5.67 -2.53 -24.58
C ASP A 106 -5.69 -4.05 -24.79
N ASP A 107 -4.77 -4.75 -24.13
CA ASP A 107 -4.46 -6.16 -24.35
C ASP A 107 -5.46 -7.10 -23.68
N ASP A 108 -6.10 -6.67 -22.60
CA ASP A 108 -7.19 -7.40 -21.96
C ASP A 108 -8.61 -6.94 -22.36
N SER A 109 -8.71 -5.95 -23.26
CA SER A 109 -9.96 -5.43 -23.82
C SER A 109 -10.93 -4.90 -22.76
N ASN A 110 -10.41 -4.27 -21.71
CA ASN A 110 -11.18 -3.70 -20.60
C ASN A 110 -11.63 -2.24 -20.87
N GLY A 111 -11.16 -1.61 -21.95
CA GLY A 111 -11.43 -0.21 -22.30
C GLY A 111 -10.37 0.79 -21.85
N TYR A 112 -9.28 0.33 -21.23
CA TYR A 112 -8.21 1.09 -20.60
C TYR A 112 -6.86 0.66 -21.18
N VAL A 113 -6.28 1.51 -22.02
CA VAL A 113 -5.00 1.22 -22.71
C VAL A 113 -3.84 1.28 -21.72
N ASP A 114 -3.01 0.23 -21.66
CA ASP A 114 -1.79 0.17 -20.85
C ASP A 114 -2.03 0.45 -19.35
N ASP A 115 -3.14 0.01 -18.76
CA ASP A 115 -3.53 0.21 -17.35
C ASP A 115 -2.77 -0.68 -16.35
N ILE A 116 -1.43 -0.70 -16.47
CA ILE A 116 -0.50 -1.61 -15.79
C ILE A 116 -0.65 -1.64 -14.27
N ARG A 117 -1.07 -0.54 -13.64
CA ARG A 117 -1.11 -0.38 -12.17
C ARG A 117 -2.45 0.14 -11.65
N GLY A 118 -3.44 0.16 -12.53
CA GLY A 118 -4.70 0.86 -12.34
C GLY A 118 -4.82 2.06 -13.30
N TRP A 119 -5.66 3.03 -12.95
CA TRP A 119 -6.17 4.02 -13.90
C TRP A 119 -6.37 5.39 -13.29
N ASP A 120 -6.09 6.43 -14.06
CA ASP A 120 -6.46 7.81 -13.76
C ASP A 120 -7.76 8.19 -14.47
N ILE A 121 -8.82 8.38 -13.69
CA ILE A 121 -10.13 8.79 -14.21
C ILE A 121 -10.15 10.32 -14.41
N VAL A 122 -9.48 11.07 -13.53
CA VAL A 122 -9.76 12.49 -13.30
C VAL A 122 -8.63 13.41 -13.74
N GLY A 123 -7.38 12.96 -13.73
CA GLY A 123 -6.23 13.80 -14.03
C GLY A 123 -6.01 14.89 -12.97
N PRO A 124 -5.42 16.03 -13.36
CA PRO A 124 -5.06 17.09 -12.41
C PRO A 124 -6.25 17.95 -11.94
N SER A 125 -7.41 17.87 -12.60
CA SER A 125 -8.58 18.72 -12.32
C SER A 125 -9.90 18.03 -12.68
N TYR A 126 -10.78 17.85 -11.68
CA TYR A 126 -12.11 17.24 -11.88
C TYR A 126 -13.04 18.04 -12.82
N THR A 127 -12.76 19.32 -13.03
CA THR A 127 -13.56 20.17 -13.94
C THR A 127 -13.10 20.08 -15.39
N SER A 128 -11.96 19.44 -15.66
CA SER A 128 -11.41 19.22 -16.99
C SER A 128 -10.63 17.91 -16.98
N PRO A 129 -11.33 16.77 -16.85
CA PRO A 129 -10.69 15.50 -16.62
C PRO A 129 -9.80 15.10 -17.79
N VAL A 130 -8.63 14.56 -17.47
CA VAL A 130 -7.69 13.96 -18.41
C VAL A 130 -7.49 12.55 -17.93
N SER A 131 -8.22 11.61 -18.53
CA SER A 131 -8.15 10.21 -18.15
C SER A 131 -7.06 9.51 -18.94
N ASP A 132 -6.19 8.79 -18.25
CA ASP A 132 -5.05 8.07 -18.81
C ASP A 132 -4.58 6.94 -17.85
N ASN A 133 -3.51 6.26 -18.27
CA ASN A 133 -2.93 5.14 -17.54
C ASN A 133 -1.91 5.54 -16.47
N ASP A 134 -1.86 6.82 -16.08
CA ASP A 134 -0.91 7.33 -15.11
C ASP A 134 -1.57 7.81 -13.81
N PRO A 135 -1.97 6.88 -12.91
CA PRO A 135 -2.60 7.24 -11.64
C PRO A 135 -1.59 7.73 -10.58
N MET A 136 -0.58 8.48 -11.00
CA MET A 136 0.43 9.09 -10.13
C MET A 136 -0.23 10.09 -9.18
N ASP A 137 0.17 10.04 -7.92
CA ASP A 137 -0.32 10.97 -6.91
C ASP A 137 0.33 12.35 -7.07
N ASP A 138 -0.50 13.37 -7.23
CA ASP A 138 -0.10 14.78 -7.28
C ASP A 138 -0.60 15.59 -6.08
N ASN A 139 -1.14 14.90 -5.05
CA ASN A 139 -1.61 15.48 -3.80
C ASN A 139 -0.87 14.95 -2.58
N GLY A 140 -0.72 13.63 -2.47
CA GLY A 140 -0.09 12.91 -1.35
C GLY A 140 -1.08 12.16 -0.45
N HIS A 141 -2.40 12.45 -0.53
CA HIS A 141 -3.41 11.80 0.31
C HIS A 141 -3.52 10.30 0.00
N GLY A 142 -3.63 9.93 -1.28
CA GLY A 142 -3.73 8.54 -1.69
C GLY A 142 -2.48 7.72 -1.39
N THR A 143 -1.28 8.30 -1.58
CA THR A 143 -0.02 7.64 -1.18
C THR A 143 0.05 7.37 0.33
N HIS A 144 -0.42 8.32 1.15
CA HIS A 144 -0.47 8.13 2.61
C HIS A 144 -1.49 7.03 3.01
N CYS A 145 -2.66 7.01 2.37
CA CYS A 145 -3.66 5.95 2.55
C CYS A 145 -3.08 4.57 2.16
N ALA A 146 -2.45 4.47 0.99
CA ALA A 146 -1.81 3.25 0.51
C ALA A 146 -0.69 2.77 1.46
N GLY A 147 0.16 3.67 1.95
CA GLY A 147 1.19 3.35 2.95
C GLY A 147 0.63 2.78 4.25
N THR A 148 -0.50 3.32 4.72
CA THR A 148 -1.18 2.78 5.92
C THR A 148 -1.68 1.35 5.70
N ILE A 149 -2.12 1.03 4.48
CA ILE A 149 -2.60 -0.30 4.11
C ILE A 149 -1.43 -1.26 3.92
N ALA A 150 -0.47 -0.92 3.05
CA ALA A 150 0.48 -1.87 2.48
C ALA A 150 1.90 -1.31 2.28
N ALA A 151 2.37 -0.37 3.12
CA ALA A 151 3.81 -0.09 3.12
C ALA A 151 4.61 -1.38 3.37
N VAL A 152 5.69 -1.56 2.63
CA VAL A 152 6.42 -2.83 2.56
C VAL A 152 7.05 -3.13 3.92
N GLY A 153 6.81 -4.33 4.43
CA GLY A 153 7.41 -4.78 5.69
C GLY A 153 8.87 -5.20 5.52
N ASN A 154 9.66 -5.06 6.59
CA ASN A 154 11.02 -5.63 6.71
C ASN A 154 12.03 -5.21 5.63
N ASN A 155 11.79 -4.10 4.92
CA ASN A 155 12.66 -3.60 3.85
C ASN A 155 13.73 -2.58 4.31
N THR A 156 13.80 -2.25 5.62
CA THR A 156 14.70 -1.26 6.23
C THR A 156 14.42 0.21 5.87
N ILE A 157 13.29 0.52 5.23
CA ILE A 157 12.95 1.87 4.71
C ILE A 157 11.58 2.30 5.23
N GLY A 158 11.48 3.46 5.87
CA GLY A 158 10.16 4.07 6.11
C GLY A 158 9.32 3.38 7.19
N MET A 159 8.11 2.92 6.84
CA MET A 159 7.07 2.44 7.74
C MET A 159 6.71 0.97 7.44
N ILE A 160 5.51 0.52 7.84
CA ILE A 160 4.91 -0.75 7.43
C ILE A 160 3.39 -0.59 7.32
N GLY A 161 2.76 -1.28 6.39
CA GLY A 161 1.31 -1.33 6.29
C GLY A 161 0.69 -2.20 7.37
N VAL A 162 -0.62 -2.09 7.57
CA VAL A 162 -1.39 -3.07 8.35
C VAL A 162 -1.35 -4.45 7.68
N ALA A 163 -1.32 -4.49 6.35
CA ALA A 163 -1.26 -5.67 5.50
C ALA A 163 -0.05 -5.53 4.53
N PRO A 164 1.19 -5.70 5.02
CA PRO A 164 2.40 -5.43 4.24
C PRO A 164 2.64 -6.39 3.07
N GLY A 165 1.80 -7.41 2.88
CA GLY A 165 1.83 -8.29 1.70
C GLY A 165 0.66 -8.08 0.73
N SER A 166 -0.29 -7.18 1.02
CA SER A 166 -1.37 -6.88 0.08
C SER A 166 -0.89 -6.00 -1.05
N GLU A 167 -1.52 -6.14 -2.22
CA GLU A 167 -1.23 -5.34 -3.40
C GLU A 167 -2.21 -4.16 -3.52
N ILE A 168 -1.71 -3.00 -3.94
CA ILE A 168 -2.49 -1.77 -4.08
C ILE A 168 -2.84 -1.55 -5.55
N MET A 169 -4.12 -1.68 -5.90
CA MET A 169 -4.63 -1.23 -7.20
C MET A 169 -4.92 0.27 -7.12
N VAL A 170 -4.26 1.05 -7.98
CA VAL A 170 -4.25 2.50 -7.89
C VAL A 170 -5.36 3.09 -8.75
N LEU A 171 -6.35 3.74 -8.12
CA LEU A 171 -7.43 4.40 -8.84
C LEU A 171 -7.48 5.88 -8.46
N LYS A 172 -7.04 6.73 -9.38
CA LYS A 172 -7.08 8.16 -9.20
C LYS A 172 -8.47 8.68 -9.58
N GLY A 173 -9.33 8.74 -8.57
CA GLY A 173 -10.69 9.25 -8.66
C GLY A 173 -10.83 10.68 -8.12
N LEU A 174 -9.79 11.23 -7.49
CA LEU A 174 -9.73 12.59 -6.96
C LEU A 174 -8.59 13.37 -7.61
N ASP A 175 -8.85 14.65 -7.89
CA ASP A 175 -7.86 15.54 -8.50
C ASP A 175 -6.76 15.98 -7.53
N SER A 176 -5.85 16.83 -8.00
CA SER A 176 -4.75 17.38 -7.21
C SER A 176 -5.16 18.13 -5.93
N GLN A 177 -6.43 18.52 -5.79
CA GLN A 177 -6.98 19.19 -4.61
C GLN A 177 -7.82 18.26 -3.74
N GLY A 178 -7.90 16.96 -4.06
CA GLY A 178 -8.74 16.00 -3.36
C GLY A 178 -10.22 16.21 -3.66
N ILE A 179 -10.57 16.71 -4.85
CA ILE A 179 -11.94 16.98 -5.28
C ILE A 179 -12.30 16.09 -6.46
N ASN A 180 -13.55 15.66 -6.53
CA ASN A 180 -14.08 14.78 -7.58
C ASN A 180 -15.56 15.07 -7.86
N TYR A 181 -16.09 14.46 -8.90
CA TYR A 181 -17.52 14.19 -9.05
C TYR A 181 -17.86 12.75 -8.65
N ASP A 182 -19.11 12.52 -8.24
CA ASP A 182 -19.57 11.18 -7.84
C ASP A 182 -19.43 10.14 -8.97
N ILE A 183 -19.46 10.58 -10.24
CA ILE A 183 -19.30 9.71 -11.41
C ILE A 183 -17.89 9.15 -11.49
N ASP A 184 -16.87 9.91 -11.10
CA ASP A 184 -15.47 9.50 -11.15
C ASP A 184 -15.23 8.32 -10.18
N ILE A 185 -15.84 8.40 -8.98
CA ILE A 185 -15.79 7.33 -7.98
C ILE A 185 -16.57 6.10 -8.45
N ALA A 186 -17.72 6.30 -9.08
CA ALA A 186 -18.49 5.19 -9.62
C ALA A 186 -17.71 4.43 -10.70
N GLU A 187 -16.96 5.14 -11.55
CA GLU A 187 -16.08 4.54 -12.55
C GLU A 187 -14.91 3.77 -11.91
N CYS A 188 -14.27 4.33 -10.88
CA CYS A 188 -13.26 3.61 -10.10
C CYS A 188 -13.79 2.30 -9.50
N ILE A 189 -15.00 2.33 -8.93
CA ILE A 189 -15.63 1.13 -8.35
C ILE A 189 -15.88 0.07 -9.42
N ILE A 190 -16.34 0.47 -10.61
CA ILE A 190 -16.56 -0.45 -11.72
C ILE A 190 -15.24 -1.10 -12.15
N TYR A 191 -14.20 -0.28 -12.37
CA TYR A 191 -12.86 -0.77 -12.69
C TYR A 191 -12.39 -1.83 -11.67
N ALA A 192 -12.48 -1.51 -10.38
CA ALA A 192 -12.00 -2.38 -9.30
C ALA A 192 -12.75 -3.71 -9.19
N VAL A 193 -14.00 -3.78 -9.67
CA VAL A 193 -14.82 -5.00 -9.63
C VAL A 193 -14.58 -5.89 -10.84
N ASP A 194 -14.24 -5.30 -11.97
CA ASP A 194 -14.05 -6.02 -13.23
C ASP A 194 -12.64 -6.66 -13.34
N LYS A 195 -11.75 -6.39 -12.36
CA LYS A 195 -10.39 -6.94 -12.23
C LYS A 195 -10.28 -7.92 -11.06
#